data_AF-F2B1Q7-F1
#
_entry.id   AF-F2B1Q7-F1
#
_cell.length_a   1.000
_cell.length_b   1.000
_cell.length_c   1.000
_cell.angle_alpha   90.00
_cell.angle_beta   90.00
_cell.angle_gamma   90.00
#
_symmetry.space_group_name_H-M   'P 1'
#
loop_
_entity.id
_entity.type
_entity.pdbx_description
1 polymer ?
#
loop_
_entity_poly.entity_id
_entity_poly.type
_entity_poly.pdbx_seq_one_letter_code
_entity_poly.pdbx_strand_id
1 'polypeptide(L)'
;MSVTISIAPTSEDTWIIRNSVYRWLVARVADVHADQPDVVEQLTISGYNGGISLEHHLQDSPELALRIADSLRTTIDYIRTHAVPLTDDSGAPWPELQSQVYAALDDLRLLLDRFPVVTDP
;
A
#
# COMPACT_ATOMS: atom_id res chain seq x y z
N MET A 1 11.65 10.04 -7.67
CA MET A 1 11.79 8.58 -7.51
C MET A 1 10.41 7.99 -7.22
N SER A 2 10.07 6.87 -7.85
CA SER A 2 8.80 6.15 -7.69
C SER A 2 9.01 4.85 -6.93
N VAL A 3 7.94 4.30 -6.37
CA VAL A 3 7.87 3.00 -5.68
C VAL A 3 6.80 2.16 -6.37
N THR A 4 7.01 0.84 -6.43
CA THR A 4 6.06 -0.10 -7.02
C THR A 4 5.41 -1.01 -5.97
N ILE A 5 4.16 -1.40 -6.19
CA ILE A 5 3.50 -2.52 -5.51
C ILE A 5 3.00 -3.43 -6.61
N SER A 6 3.45 -4.69 -6.65
CA SER A 6 2.99 -5.65 -7.65
C SER A 6 2.39 -6.90 -7.01
N ILE A 7 1.39 -7.47 -7.69
CA ILE A 7 0.74 -8.74 -7.28
C ILE A 7 1.13 -9.91 -8.19
N ALA A 8 1.78 -9.63 -9.32
CA ALA A 8 2.28 -10.58 -10.31
C ALA A 8 3.39 -9.88 -11.16
N PRO A 9 4.10 -10.56 -12.07
CA PRO A 9 5.22 -9.98 -12.81
C PRO A 9 4.77 -9.15 -14.03
N THR A 10 3.46 -9.04 -14.27
CA THR A 10 2.92 -8.27 -15.40
C THR A 10 2.79 -6.78 -15.07
N SER A 11 2.87 -5.91 -16.09
CA SER A 11 2.69 -4.47 -15.90
C SER A 11 1.28 -4.09 -15.48
N GLU A 12 0.26 -4.88 -15.85
CA GLU A 12 -1.15 -4.67 -15.45
C GLU A 12 -1.39 -5.00 -13.97
N ASP A 13 -0.47 -5.76 -13.38
CA ASP A 13 -0.48 -6.18 -11.99
C ASP A 13 0.54 -5.40 -11.14
N THR A 14 0.95 -4.23 -11.64
CA THR A 14 1.90 -3.34 -10.97
C THR A 14 1.31 -1.95 -10.81
N TRP A 15 1.20 -1.49 -9.56
CA TRP A 15 0.88 -0.12 -9.22
C TRP A 15 2.17 0.68 -8.96
N ILE A 16 2.24 1.90 -9.48
CA ILE A 16 3.43 2.76 -9.39
C ILE A 16 3.02 4.13 -8.86
N ILE A 17 3.71 4.60 -7.84
CA ILE A 17 3.43 5.90 -7.23
C ILE A 17 4.71 6.67 -6.89
N ARG A 18 4.59 7.98 -6.66
CA ARG A 18 5.71 8.80 -6.14
C ARG A 18 6.09 8.33 -4.73
N ASN A 19 7.39 8.28 -4.45
CA ASN A 19 7.92 7.82 -3.15
C ASN A 19 7.34 8.60 -1.94
N SER A 20 7.13 9.91 -2.07
CA SER A 20 6.52 10.72 -0.99
C SER A 20 5.08 10.28 -0.67
N VAL A 21 4.27 9.96 -1.68
CA VAL A 21 2.90 9.46 -1.49
C VAL A 21 2.92 8.05 -0.91
N TYR A 22 3.87 7.21 -1.35
CA TYR A 22 4.07 5.88 -0.77
C TYR A 22 4.38 5.97 0.73
N ARG A 23 5.35 6.82 1.14
CA ARG A 23 5.67 7.02 2.55
C ARG A 23 4.48 7.52 3.37
N TRP A 24 3.71 8.47 2.81
CA TRP A 24 2.48 8.91 3.44
C TRP A 24 1.49 7.75 3.63
N LEU A 25 1.31 6.90 2.62
CA LEU A 25 0.46 5.70 2.74
C LEU A 25 0.97 4.74 3.82
N VAL A 26 2.28 4.47 3.87
CA VAL A 26 2.88 3.62 4.92
C VAL A 26 2.67 4.21 6.31
N ALA A 27 2.78 5.53 6.47
CA ALA A 27 2.47 6.18 7.75
C ALA A 27 1.00 5.98 8.14
N ARG A 28 0.06 6.03 7.17
CA ARG A 28 -1.35 5.72 7.44
C ARG A 28 -1.59 4.26 7.78
N VAL A 29 -0.84 3.32 7.17
CA VAL A 29 -0.88 1.91 7.58
C VAL A 29 -0.43 1.77 9.03
N ALA A 30 0.64 2.46 9.44
CA ALA A 30 1.11 2.43 10.83
C ALA A 30 0.09 3.01 11.83
N ASP A 31 -0.63 4.07 11.43
CA ASP A 31 -1.68 4.68 12.25
C ASP A 31 -2.89 3.74 12.43
N VAL A 32 -3.30 3.05 11.35
CA VAL A 32 -4.49 2.17 11.35
C VAL A 32 -4.19 0.79 11.95
N HIS A 33 -2.99 0.27 11.73
CA HIS A 33 -2.56 -1.09 12.10
C HIS A 33 -1.40 -1.06 13.09
N ALA A 34 -1.57 -0.35 14.20
CA ALA A 34 -0.55 -0.24 15.26
C ALA A 34 -0.19 -1.60 15.89
N ASP A 35 -1.04 -2.61 15.72
CA ASP A 35 -0.86 -4.00 16.15
C ASP A 35 -0.05 -4.85 15.16
N GLN A 36 0.29 -4.33 13.98
CA GLN A 36 1.00 -5.05 12.90
C GLN A 36 2.33 -4.38 12.51
N PRO A 37 3.30 -4.29 13.45
CA PRO A 37 4.56 -3.58 13.20
C PRO A 37 5.41 -4.22 12.10
N ASP A 38 5.30 -5.53 11.90
CA ASP A 38 5.99 -6.29 10.85
C ASP A 38 5.49 -5.94 9.44
N VAL A 39 4.19 -5.70 9.27
CA VAL A 39 3.61 -5.20 8.00
C VAL A 39 4.18 -3.82 7.67
N VAL A 40 4.21 -2.92 8.65
CA VAL A 40 4.75 -1.56 8.49
C VAL A 40 6.24 -1.59 8.19
N GLU A 41 7.00 -2.42 8.90
CA GLU A 41 8.44 -2.61 8.68
C GLU A 41 8.70 -3.10 7.25
N GLN A 42 7.98 -4.13 6.80
CA GLN A 42 8.17 -4.68 5.46
C GLN A 42 7.85 -3.66 4.36
N LEU A 43 6.75 -2.93 4.48
CA LEU A 43 6.41 -1.84 3.55
C LEU A 43 7.48 -0.74 3.55
N THR A 44 8.00 -0.38 4.72
CA THR A 44 9.06 0.62 4.84
C THR A 44 10.34 0.18 4.13
N ILE A 45 10.81 -1.04 4.39
CA ILE A 45 12.00 -1.63 3.76
C ILE A 45 11.82 -1.72 2.24
N SER A 46 10.66 -2.22 1.80
CA SER A 46 10.31 -2.30 0.38
C SER A 46 10.33 -0.94 -0.31
N GLY A 47 9.82 0.11 0.35
CA GLY A 47 9.87 1.48 -0.17
C GLY A 47 11.31 1.96 -0.44
N TYR A 48 12.26 1.62 0.44
CA TYR A 48 13.68 1.93 0.23
C TYR A 48 14.32 1.11 -0.90
N ASN A 49 13.82 -0.10 -1.13
CA ASN A 49 14.27 -0.99 -2.21
C ASN A 49 13.54 -0.77 -3.54
N GLY A 50 12.67 0.25 -3.63
CA GLY A 50 11.98 0.64 -4.85
C GLY A 50 10.62 -0.05 -5.07
N GLY A 51 10.19 -0.93 -4.16
CA GLY A 51 8.88 -1.53 -4.21
C GLY A 51 8.74 -2.86 -3.47
N ILE A 52 7.53 -3.41 -3.53
CA ILE A 52 7.19 -4.73 -2.99
C ILE A 52 6.52 -5.58 -4.07
N SER A 53 6.90 -6.86 -4.14
CA SER A 53 6.21 -7.88 -4.93
C SER A 53 5.50 -8.84 -3.99
N LEU A 54 4.17 -8.77 -3.94
CA LEU A 54 3.38 -9.62 -3.05
C LEU A 54 3.38 -11.08 -3.49
N GLU A 55 3.51 -11.37 -4.79
CA GLU A 55 3.68 -12.74 -5.30
C GLU A 55 4.95 -13.39 -4.77
N HIS A 56 6.06 -12.66 -4.76
CA HIS A 56 7.32 -13.17 -4.21
C HIS A 56 7.16 -13.48 -2.71
N HIS A 57 6.49 -12.59 -1.97
CA HIS A 57 6.17 -12.86 -0.57
C HIS A 57 5.18 -14.01 -0.39
N LEU A 58 4.28 -14.32 -1.34
CA LEU A 58 3.43 -15.52 -1.24
C LEU A 58 4.24 -16.81 -1.24
N GLN A 59 5.40 -16.83 -1.90
CA GLN A 59 6.27 -18.01 -1.94
C GLN A 59 7.05 -18.18 -0.63
N ASP A 60 7.50 -17.07 -0.04
CA ASP A 60 8.38 -17.08 1.14
C ASP A 60 7.61 -17.03 2.47
N SER A 61 6.56 -16.20 2.53
CA SER A 61 5.72 -15.98 3.71
C SER A 61 4.28 -15.59 3.30
N PRO A 62 3.43 -16.60 2.99
CA PRO A 62 2.06 -16.37 2.54
C PRO A 62 1.24 -15.49 3.50
N GLU A 63 1.37 -15.74 4.80
CA GLU A 63 0.65 -14.99 5.84
C GLU A 63 1.01 -13.50 5.82
N LEU A 64 2.30 -13.16 5.70
CA LEU A 64 2.74 -11.77 5.64
C LEU A 64 2.23 -11.09 4.37
N ALA A 65 2.31 -11.76 3.22
CA ALA A 65 1.82 -11.21 1.96
C ALA A 65 0.32 -10.87 2.01
N LEU A 66 -0.49 -11.78 2.57
CA LEU A 66 -1.92 -11.58 2.78
C LEU A 66 -2.20 -10.43 3.75
N ARG A 67 -1.49 -10.39 4.89
CA ARG A 67 -1.64 -9.31 5.88
C ARG A 67 -1.25 -7.94 5.32
N ILE A 68 -0.21 -7.87 4.48
CA ILE A 68 0.16 -6.63 3.78
C ILE A 68 -0.96 -6.20 2.84
N ALA A 69 -1.46 -7.12 2.00
CA ALA A 69 -2.54 -6.80 1.07
C ALA A 69 -3.79 -6.32 1.81
N ASP A 70 -4.19 -7.02 2.87
CA ASP A 70 -5.37 -6.69 3.67
C ASP A 70 -5.23 -5.37 4.43
N SER A 71 -4.05 -5.11 5.02
CA SER A 71 -3.76 -3.85 5.70
C SER A 71 -3.78 -2.66 4.74
N LEU A 72 -3.25 -2.82 3.53
CA LEU A 72 -3.34 -1.79 2.49
C LEU A 72 -4.79 -1.52 2.08
N ARG A 73 -5.60 -2.55 1.83
CA ARG A 73 -7.04 -2.40 1.51
C ARG A 73 -7.78 -1.66 2.62
N THR A 74 -7.63 -2.13 3.86
CA THR A 74 -8.28 -1.53 5.04
C THR A 74 -7.85 -0.08 5.24
N THR A 75 -6.57 0.23 5.05
CA THR A 75 -6.05 1.59 5.16
C THR A 75 -6.60 2.50 4.06
N ILE A 76 -6.71 2.03 2.82
CA ILE A 76 -7.33 2.79 1.73
C ILE A 76 -8.79 3.10 2.07
N ASP A 77 -9.53 2.11 2.56
CA ASP A 77 -10.94 2.27 2.95
C ASP A 77 -11.10 3.28 4.09
N TYR A 78 -10.20 3.23 5.06
CA TYR A 78 -10.13 4.19 6.15
C TYR A 78 -9.88 5.61 5.63
N ILE A 79 -8.89 5.80 4.74
CA ILE A 79 -8.56 7.10 4.13
C ILE A 79 -9.79 7.68 3.42
N ARG A 80 -10.50 6.85 2.64
CA ARG A 80 -11.69 7.26 1.89
C ARG A 80 -12.85 7.64 2.80
N THR A 81 -13.10 6.82 3.81
CA THR A 81 -14.22 7.01 4.74
C THR A 81 -14.06 8.26 5.59
N HIS A 82 -12.83 8.54 6.04
CA HIS A 82 -12.53 9.64 6.96
C HIS A 82 -11.95 10.88 6.26
N ALA A 83 -11.87 10.87 4.93
CA ALA A 83 -11.29 11.93 4.12
C ALA A 83 -9.90 12.38 4.62
N VAL A 84 -9.02 11.41 4.89
CA VAL A 84 -7.70 11.68 5.50
C VAL A 84 -6.84 12.55 4.57
N PRO A 85 -6.34 13.70 5.04
CA PRO A 85 -5.59 14.62 4.20
C PRO A 85 -4.24 14.03 3.79
N LEU A 86 -3.87 14.23 2.53
CA LEU A 86 -2.53 14.03 2.03
C LEU A 86 -1.63 15.09 2.67
N THR A 87 -0.53 14.64 3.26
CA THR A 87 0.49 15.51 3.85
C THR A 87 1.86 15.12 3.32
N ASP A 88 2.79 16.06 3.32
CA ASP A 88 4.20 15.77 3.10
C ASP A 88 4.87 15.11 4.33
N ASP A 89 6.18 14.85 4.23
CA ASP A 89 6.96 14.22 5.31
C ASP A 89 7.05 15.09 6.58
N SER A 90 6.77 16.40 6.48
CA SER A 90 6.72 17.33 7.62
C SER A 90 5.33 17.44 8.25
N GLY A 91 4.33 16.76 7.66
CA GLY A 91 2.93 16.85 8.07
C GLY A 91 2.19 18.06 7.48
N ALA A 92 2.82 18.81 6.56
CA ALA A 92 2.15 19.92 5.89
C ALA A 92 1.14 19.39 4.87
N PRO A 93 -0.10 19.92 4.82
CA PRO A 93 -1.09 19.50 3.84
C PRO A 93 -0.63 19.70 2.40
N TRP A 94 -0.97 18.75 1.53
CA TRP A 94 -0.66 18.79 0.10
C TRP A 94 -1.92 18.67 -0.78
N PRO A 95 -2.85 19.65 -0.70
CA PRO A 95 -4.20 19.52 -1.24
C PRO A 95 -4.26 19.45 -2.77
N GLU A 96 -3.33 20.06 -3.49
CA GLU A 96 -3.34 20.09 -4.96
C GLU A 96 -3.15 18.71 -5.61
N LEU A 97 -2.60 17.73 -4.88
CA LEU A 97 -2.46 16.35 -5.33
C LEU A 97 -3.53 15.41 -4.76
N GLN A 98 -4.38 15.87 -3.84
CA GLN A 98 -5.32 15.02 -3.10
C GLN A 98 -6.18 14.17 -4.03
N SER A 99 -6.84 14.78 -5.02
CA SER A 99 -7.73 14.07 -5.94
C SER A 99 -6.99 13.03 -6.79
N GLN A 100 -5.76 13.34 -7.21
CA GLN A 100 -4.94 12.41 -8.00
C GLN A 100 -4.48 11.23 -7.15
N VAL A 101 -4.10 11.47 -5.90
CA VAL A 101 -3.74 10.41 -4.96
C VAL A 101 -4.95 9.54 -4.65
N TYR A 102 -6.13 10.11 -4.45
CA TYR A 102 -7.35 9.34 -4.22
C TYR A 102 -7.70 8.41 -5.39
N ALA A 103 -7.58 8.89 -6.63
CA ALA A 103 -7.74 8.04 -7.80
C ALA A 103 -6.68 6.92 -7.84
N ALA A 104 -5.42 7.25 -7.56
CA ALA A 104 -4.35 6.25 -7.51
C ALA A 104 -4.56 5.21 -6.39
N LEU A 105 -5.14 5.58 -5.25
CA LEU A 105 -5.50 4.63 -4.19
C LEU A 105 -6.67 3.73 -4.61
N ASP A 106 -7.64 4.26 -5.36
CA ASP A 106 -8.72 3.45 -5.92
C ASP A 106 -8.15 2.41 -6.91
N ASP A 107 -7.17 2.79 -7.75
CA ASP A 107 -6.45 1.86 -8.64
C ASP A 107 -5.68 0.79 -7.86
N LEU A 108 -5.00 1.18 -6.78
CA LEU A 108 -4.30 0.23 -5.91
C LEU A 108 -5.28 -0.74 -5.24
N ARG A 109 -6.44 -0.27 -4.78
CA ARG A 109 -7.47 -1.15 -4.22
C ARG A 109 -7.93 -2.18 -5.26
N LEU A 110 -8.24 -1.75 -6.48
CA LEU A 110 -8.64 -2.65 -7.57
C LEU A 110 -7.55 -3.67 -7.92
N LEU A 111 -6.28 -3.25 -7.87
CA LEU A 111 -5.15 -4.17 -7.99
C LEU A 111 -5.18 -5.20 -6.85
N LEU A 112 -5.25 -4.75 -5.60
CA LEU A 112 -5.23 -5.63 -4.43
C LEU A 112 -6.44 -6.57 -4.41
N ASP A 113 -7.63 -6.17 -4.87
CA ASP A 113 -8.82 -7.04 -4.93
C ASP A 113 -8.63 -8.27 -5.85
N ARG A 114 -7.67 -8.20 -6.79
CA ARG A 114 -7.27 -9.34 -7.65
C ARG A 114 -6.23 -10.24 -6.99
N PHE A 115 -5.59 -9.81 -5.91
CA PHE A 115 -4.61 -10.60 -5.18
C PHE A 115 -5.31 -11.76 -4.46
N PRO A 116 -4.86 -13.02 -4.68
CA PRO A 116 -5.57 -14.19 -4.18
C PRO A 116 -5.77 -14.13 -2.68
N VAL A 117 -7.02 -14.31 -2.26
CA VAL A 117 -7.36 -14.69 -0.89
C VAL A 117 -7.06 -16.17 -0.81
N VAL A 118 -6.16 -16.60 0.09
CA VAL A 118 -6.04 -18.02 0.39
C VAL A 118 -7.35 -18.44 1.04
N THR A 119 -8.27 -18.98 0.23
CA THR A 119 -9.37 -19.80 0.73
C THR A 119 -8.77 -21.16 1.04
N ASP A 120 -8.57 -21.44 2.32
CA ASP A 120 -8.29 -22.79 2.80
C ASP A 120 -9.40 -23.74 2.26
N PRO A 121 -9.08 -24.91 1.70
CA PRO A 121 -10.08 -25.91 1.29
C PRO A 121 -10.83 -26.55 2.46
#